data_AF-A0A973MEF7-F1
#
_entry.id   AF-A0A973MEF7-F1
#
_cell.length_a   1.000
_cell.length_b   1.000
_cell.length_c   1.000
_cell.angle_alpha   90.00
_cell.angle_beta   90.00
_cell.angle_gamma   90.00
#
_symmetry.space_group_name_H-M   'P 1'
#
loop_
_entity.id
_entity.type
_entity.pdbx_description
1 polymer ?
#
loop_
_entity_poly.entity_id
_entity_poly.type
_entity_poly.pdbx_seq_one_letter_code
_entity_poly.pdbx_strand_id
1 'polypeptide(L)'
;MTDWNTDKLVAVNDQYDRENASDGHSRYGAYLRQNANLFRDAWTDEPRPVQDADEFAAHAWTVATGPIMAPGYVQVRPDLRRVTLHQDENDGSLYADIVIPLRHHHITRPGMRFPYTWQDWQEERYRSDEGGYAALFEPDPGKRPAVLTTTTVRIPGWGWGGLPVPSAYEGPKLVDEAREAVSVIAGHINHDAGPIVALILGGDA
;
A
#
# COMPACT_ATOMS: atom_id res chain seq x y z
N MET A 1 17.45 2.35 3.74
CA MET A 1 16.43 3.34 4.14
C MET A 1 15.81 3.88 2.86
N THR A 2 14.49 3.97 2.79
CA THR A 2 13.81 4.39 1.54
C THR A 2 13.87 5.89 1.41
N ASP A 3 14.37 6.37 0.28
CA ASP A 3 14.38 7.79 -0.07
C ASP A 3 13.01 8.18 -0.66
N TRP A 4 12.21 8.84 0.16
CA TRP A 4 10.87 9.29 -0.17
C TRP A 4 10.90 10.64 -0.89
N ASN A 5 9.95 10.84 -1.81
CA ASN A 5 9.75 12.12 -2.47
C ASN A 5 8.26 12.32 -2.75
N THR A 6 7.94 13.42 -3.44
CA THR A 6 6.57 13.86 -3.71
C THR A 6 5.73 12.80 -4.41
N ASP A 7 6.33 12.09 -5.37
CA ASP A 7 5.61 11.13 -6.22
C ASP A 7 5.75 9.67 -5.75
N LYS A 8 6.79 9.36 -4.98
CA LYS A 8 7.03 8.00 -4.45
C LYS A 8 6.20 7.77 -3.20
N LEU A 9 5.03 7.17 -3.36
CA LEU A 9 4.09 6.78 -2.30
C LEU A 9 4.39 5.40 -1.71
N VAL A 10 4.99 4.52 -2.51
CA VAL A 10 5.28 3.12 -2.15
C VAL A 10 6.66 2.72 -2.65
N ALA A 11 7.31 1.81 -1.94
CA ALA A 11 8.61 1.27 -2.32
C ALA A 11 8.74 -0.21 -1.94
N VAL A 12 9.23 -1.02 -2.86
CA VAL A 12 9.64 -2.40 -2.57
C VAL A 12 10.95 -2.38 -1.78
N ASN A 13 11.05 -3.21 -0.73
CA ASN A 13 12.25 -3.28 0.11
C ASN A 13 12.89 -4.68 0.10
N ASP A 14 13.50 -5.03 -1.03
CA ASP A 14 14.20 -6.32 -1.23
C ASP A 14 15.34 -6.55 -0.23
N GLN A 15 16.06 -5.48 0.14
CA GLN A 15 17.17 -5.59 1.08
C GLN A 15 16.64 -6.02 2.45
N TYR A 16 15.65 -5.31 2.98
CA TYR A 16 15.07 -5.64 4.28
C TYR A 16 14.37 -7.00 4.28
N ASP A 17 13.70 -7.35 3.18
CA ASP A 17 13.09 -8.67 2.96
C ASP A 17 14.10 -9.80 3.16
N ARG A 18 15.27 -9.67 2.53
CA ARG A 18 16.34 -10.68 2.58
C ARG A 18 17.04 -10.71 3.93
N GLU A 19 17.40 -9.54 4.47
CA GLU A 19 18.17 -9.42 5.72
C GLU A 19 17.40 -9.90 6.95
N ASN A 20 16.07 -9.84 6.92
CA ASN A 20 15.21 -10.21 8.05
C ASN A 20 14.48 -11.54 7.82
N ALA A 21 14.81 -12.28 6.76
CA ALA A 21 14.23 -13.58 6.46
C ALA A 21 14.71 -14.64 7.46
N SER A 22 13.79 -15.19 8.25
CA SER A 22 14.10 -16.29 9.17
C SER A 22 14.51 -17.58 8.45
N ASP A 23 14.11 -17.74 7.18
CA ASP A 23 14.52 -18.85 6.32
C ASP A 23 15.78 -18.56 5.49
N GLY A 24 16.39 -17.38 5.67
CA GLY A 24 17.59 -16.94 4.97
C GLY A 24 17.40 -16.56 3.50
N HIS A 25 16.17 -16.58 2.97
CA HIS A 25 15.89 -16.32 1.56
C HIS A 25 15.01 -15.09 1.35
N SER A 26 13.79 -15.12 1.90
CA SER A 26 12.80 -14.05 1.71
C SER A 26 11.69 -14.16 2.73
N ARG A 27 11.43 -13.08 3.48
CA ARG A 27 10.22 -13.01 4.32
C ARG A 27 8.98 -13.08 3.45
N TYR A 28 8.92 -12.28 2.39
CA TYR A 28 7.80 -12.21 1.48
C TYR A 28 7.50 -13.59 0.86
N GLY A 29 8.52 -14.32 0.42
CA GLY A 29 8.39 -15.70 -0.05
C GLY A 29 7.81 -16.66 1.00
N ALA A 30 8.18 -16.50 2.27
CA ALA A 30 7.59 -17.28 3.35
C ALA A 30 6.11 -16.93 3.57
N TYR A 31 5.73 -15.65 3.50
CA TYR A 31 4.33 -15.20 3.58
C TYR A 31 3.50 -15.67 2.36
N LEU A 32 4.06 -15.63 1.14
CA LEU A 32 3.41 -16.18 -0.06
C LEU A 32 3.12 -17.67 0.12
N ARG A 33 4.06 -18.44 0.66
CA ARG A 33 3.88 -19.88 0.95
C ARG A 33 2.77 -20.13 1.96
N GLN A 34 2.66 -19.30 3.00
CA GLN A 34 1.59 -19.40 4.01
C GLN A 34 0.21 -19.03 3.43
N ASN A 35 0.18 -18.23 2.37
CA ASN A 35 -1.04 -17.77 1.71
C ASN A 35 -1.20 -18.38 0.30
N ALA A 36 -0.59 -19.56 0.05
CA ALA A 36 -0.53 -20.17 -1.29
C ALA A 36 -1.91 -20.45 -1.91
N ASN A 37 -2.95 -20.58 -1.08
CA ASN A 37 -4.32 -20.76 -1.54
C ASN A 37 -4.87 -19.57 -2.33
N LEU A 38 -4.36 -18.35 -2.10
CA LEU A 38 -4.74 -17.18 -2.90
C LEU A 38 -4.27 -17.29 -4.35
N PHE A 39 -3.23 -18.08 -4.61
CA PHE A 39 -2.64 -18.18 -5.95
C PHE A 39 -3.15 -19.40 -6.73
N ARG A 40 -4.18 -20.07 -6.20
CA ARG A 40 -4.80 -21.24 -6.83
C ARG A 40 -6.13 -20.85 -7.48
N ASP A 41 -6.35 -21.35 -8.68
CA ASP A 41 -7.64 -21.25 -9.35
C ASP A 41 -8.73 -21.95 -8.52
N ALA A 42 -9.71 -21.17 -8.06
CA ALA A 42 -10.80 -21.65 -7.23
C ALA A 42 -11.86 -22.45 -8.01
N TRP A 43 -11.82 -22.43 -9.34
CA TRP A 43 -12.85 -22.99 -10.21
C TRP A 43 -12.48 -24.38 -10.76
N THR A 44 -11.35 -24.95 -10.34
CA THR A 44 -10.87 -26.25 -10.82
C THR A 44 -10.64 -27.25 -9.70
N ASP A 45 -11.09 -28.50 -9.90
CA ASP A 45 -10.87 -29.60 -8.95
C ASP A 45 -9.38 -29.98 -8.80
N GLU A 46 -8.58 -29.73 -9.85
CA GLU A 46 -7.13 -29.91 -9.82
C GLU A 46 -6.43 -28.59 -9.45
N PRO A 47 -5.42 -28.60 -8.57
CA PRO A 47 -4.66 -27.39 -8.25
C PRO A 47 -4.00 -26.78 -9.49
N ARG A 48 -4.37 -25.55 -9.83
CA ARG A 48 -3.81 -24.77 -10.94
C ARG A 48 -3.50 -23.35 -10.48
N PRO A 49 -2.53 -22.66 -11.09
CA PRO A 49 -2.32 -21.23 -10.83
C PRO A 49 -3.54 -20.41 -11.24
N VAL A 50 -3.78 -19.32 -10.53
CA VAL A 50 -4.64 -18.22 -11.02
C VAL A 50 -4.19 -17.84 -12.43
N GLN A 51 -5.13 -17.66 -13.36
CA GLN A 51 -4.81 -17.36 -14.77
C GLN A 51 -4.88 -15.89 -15.10
N ASP A 52 -5.62 -15.12 -14.29
CA ASP A 52 -5.76 -13.68 -14.46
C ASP A 52 -4.58 -12.95 -13.80
N ALA A 53 -3.86 -12.15 -14.59
CA ALA A 53 -2.72 -11.37 -14.10
C ALA A 53 -3.15 -10.28 -13.11
N ASP A 54 -4.37 -9.74 -13.25
CA ASP A 54 -4.90 -8.70 -12.39
C ASP A 54 -5.28 -9.28 -11.01
N GLU A 55 -5.99 -10.41 -10.99
CA GLU A 55 -6.28 -11.18 -9.77
C GLU A 55 -4.99 -11.56 -9.03
N PHE A 56 -4.00 -12.09 -9.76
CA PHE A 56 -2.70 -12.45 -9.21
C PHE A 56 -1.98 -11.24 -8.59
N ALA A 57 -1.96 -10.10 -9.27
CA ALA A 57 -1.34 -8.88 -8.78
C ALA A 57 -2.02 -8.36 -7.50
N ALA A 58 -3.36 -8.39 -7.44
CA ALA A 58 -4.13 -8.02 -6.26
C ALA A 58 -3.78 -8.92 -5.06
N HIS A 59 -3.68 -10.23 -5.26
CA HIS A 59 -3.26 -11.17 -4.22
C HIS A 59 -1.81 -10.97 -3.77
N ALA A 60 -0.88 -10.81 -4.72
CA ALA A 60 0.52 -10.54 -4.44
C ALA A 60 0.69 -9.26 -3.61
N TRP A 61 0.01 -8.17 -3.99
CA TRP A 61 0.01 -6.90 -3.26
C TRP A 61 -0.57 -7.03 -1.85
N THR A 62 -1.69 -7.76 -1.72
CA THR A 62 -2.34 -8.01 -0.43
C THR A 62 -1.42 -8.73 0.56
N VAL A 63 -0.65 -9.72 0.09
CA VAL A 63 0.36 -10.41 0.91
C VAL A 63 1.57 -9.51 1.20
N ALA A 64 1.95 -8.66 0.24
CA ALA A 64 3.13 -7.79 0.36
C ALA A 64 2.93 -6.63 1.34
N THR A 65 1.69 -6.33 1.72
CA THR A 65 1.33 -5.20 2.58
C THR A 65 0.72 -5.66 3.91
N GLY A 66 0.56 -4.72 4.85
CA GLY A 66 -0.18 -4.98 6.08
C GLY A 66 -1.68 -5.13 5.82
N PRO A 67 -2.41 -5.94 6.61
CA PRO A 67 -1.98 -6.53 7.88
C PRO A 67 -1.33 -7.93 7.75
N ILE A 68 -1.23 -8.50 6.55
CA ILE A 68 -0.67 -9.85 6.37
C ILE A 68 0.83 -9.85 6.72
N MET A 69 1.60 -8.95 6.09
CA MET A 69 3.03 -8.83 6.34
C MET A 69 3.34 -7.50 7.05
N ALA A 70 3.94 -7.58 8.24
CA ALA A 70 4.35 -6.42 9.03
C ALA A 70 5.78 -6.60 9.59
N PRO A 71 6.71 -5.66 9.34
CA PRO A 71 6.67 -4.65 8.28
C PRO A 71 6.47 -5.30 6.90
N GLY A 72 5.73 -4.63 6.01
CA GLY A 72 5.42 -5.13 4.66
C GLY A 72 6.64 -5.25 3.77
N TYR A 73 6.54 -6.09 2.74
CA TYR A 73 7.48 -6.14 1.62
C TYR A 73 7.43 -4.84 0.81
N VAL A 74 6.21 -4.32 0.62
CA VAL A 74 5.98 -2.95 0.16
C VAL A 74 5.94 -2.03 1.38
N GLN A 75 6.85 -1.08 1.42
CA GLN A 75 6.79 0.06 2.33
C GLN A 75 5.87 1.12 1.75
N VAL A 76 5.05 1.70 2.62
CA VAL A 76 4.16 2.81 2.31
C VAL A 76 4.78 4.08 2.90
N ARG A 77 4.70 5.20 2.18
CA ARG A 77 5.21 6.50 2.64
C ARG A 77 4.56 6.85 3.99
N PRO A 78 5.33 7.31 5.00
CA PRO A 78 4.84 7.28 6.39
C PRO A 78 3.63 8.17 6.67
N ASP A 79 3.46 9.25 5.92
CA ASP A 79 2.31 10.18 5.98
C ASP A 79 1.00 9.56 5.47
N LEU A 80 1.06 8.42 4.76
CA LEU A 80 -0.11 7.71 4.26
C LEU A 80 -0.55 6.62 5.25
N ARG A 81 -1.86 6.39 5.36
CA ARG A 81 -2.38 5.33 6.25
C ARG A 81 -2.26 3.95 5.61
N ARG A 82 -2.55 3.86 4.32
CA ARG A 82 -2.60 2.58 3.59
C ARG A 82 -2.65 2.80 2.08
N VAL A 83 -2.08 1.85 1.34
CA VAL A 83 -2.25 1.69 -0.09
C VAL A 83 -2.72 0.26 -0.36
N THR A 84 -3.91 0.11 -0.93
CA THR A 84 -4.52 -1.19 -1.24
C THR A 84 -4.77 -1.32 -2.72
N LEU A 85 -4.58 -2.53 -3.26
CA LEU A 85 -4.90 -2.89 -4.63
C LEU A 85 -6.10 -3.85 -4.60
N HIS A 86 -7.05 -3.64 -5.50
CA HIS A 86 -8.27 -4.43 -5.62
C HIS A 86 -8.52 -4.75 -7.09
N GLN A 87 -9.28 -5.82 -7.31
CA GLN A 87 -9.88 -6.13 -8.60
C GLN A 87 -11.38 -5.79 -8.53
N ASP A 88 -11.91 -5.12 -9.55
CA ASP A 88 -13.34 -4.84 -9.65
C ASP A 88 -14.10 -6.12 -9.99
N GLU A 89 -15.15 -6.42 -9.23
CA GLU A 89 -15.93 -7.65 -9.39
C GLU A 89 -16.78 -7.67 -10.68
N ASN A 90 -17.03 -6.51 -11.31
CA ASN A 90 -17.89 -6.42 -12.49
C ASN A 90 -17.11 -6.59 -13.79
N ASP A 91 -15.95 -5.94 -13.91
CA ASP A 91 -15.16 -5.92 -15.14
C ASP A 91 -13.77 -6.55 -15.02
N GLY A 92 -13.38 -6.99 -13.82
CA GLY A 92 -12.09 -7.63 -13.55
C GLY A 92 -10.90 -6.67 -13.56
N SER A 93 -11.12 -5.36 -13.71
CA SER A 93 -10.04 -4.38 -13.80
C SER A 93 -9.44 -4.05 -12.43
N LEU A 94 -8.15 -3.75 -12.39
CA LEU A 94 -7.50 -3.27 -11.18
C LEU A 94 -7.91 -1.84 -10.82
N TYR A 95 -7.93 -1.54 -9.52
CA TYR A 95 -7.87 -0.18 -9.02
C TYR A 95 -7.09 -0.13 -7.69
N ALA A 96 -6.41 1.00 -7.44
CA ALA A 96 -5.70 1.22 -6.19
C ALA A 96 -6.35 2.34 -5.37
N ASP A 97 -6.45 2.12 -4.06
CA ASP A 97 -6.92 3.09 -3.08
C ASP A 97 -5.74 3.54 -2.20
N ILE A 98 -5.50 4.84 -2.17
CA ILE A 98 -4.50 5.50 -1.34
C ILE A 98 -5.25 6.29 -0.25
N VAL A 99 -5.10 5.87 1.00
CA VAL A 99 -5.78 6.48 2.14
C VAL A 99 -4.86 7.48 2.82
N ILE A 100 -5.26 8.75 2.77
CA ILE A 100 -4.49 9.90 3.25
C ILE A 100 -5.18 10.48 4.49
N PRO A 101 -4.51 10.57 5.64
CA PRO A 101 -5.00 11.33 6.78
C PRO A 101 -4.88 12.83 6.49
N LEU A 102 -6.00 13.56 6.60
CA LEU A 102 -6.03 15.01 6.48
C LEU A 102 -6.28 15.63 7.85
N ARG A 103 -5.47 16.62 8.21
CA ARG A 103 -5.72 17.47 9.36
C ARG A 103 -6.84 18.47 9.09
N HIS A 104 -7.52 18.92 10.13
CA HIS A 104 -8.74 19.74 10.02
C HIS A 104 -8.53 21.02 9.23
N HIS A 105 -7.32 21.59 9.31
CA HIS A 105 -7.01 22.82 8.58
C HIS A 105 -7.10 22.64 7.05
N HIS A 106 -6.99 21.42 6.53
CA HIS A 106 -7.20 21.11 5.11
C HIS A 106 -8.67 21.13 4.68
N ILE A 107 -9.62 21.01 5.62
CA ILE A 107 -11.06 20.92 5.31
C ILE A 107 -11.86 22.12 5.85
N THR A 108 -11.29 22.90 6.76
CA THR A 108 -11.94 24.11 7.28
C THR A 108 -11.81 25.27 6.30
N ARG A 109 -12.92 25.98 6.08
CA ARG A 109 -12.91 27.25 5.33
C ARG A 109 -12.04 28.29 6.05
N PRO A 110 -11.41 29.24 5.32
CA PRO A 110 -10.73 30.37 5.94
C PRO A 110 -11.63 31.07 6.97
N GLY A 111 -11.12 31.24 8.19
CA GLY A 111 -11.86 31.86 9.31
C GLY A 111 -12.74 30.91 10.13
N MET A 112 -12.91 29.66 9.71
CA MET A 112 -13.56 28.61 10.51
C MET A 112 -12.50 27.77 11.22
N ARG A 113 -12.66 27.54 12.52
CA ARG A 113 -11.79 26.66 13.30
C ARG A 113 -12.65 25.74 14.16
N PHE A 114 -12.26 24.47 14.22
CA PHE A 114 -12.80 23.57 15.24
C PHE A 114 -12.37 24.04 16.65
N PRO A 115 -13.14 23.70 17.70
CA PRO A 115 -12.73 23.99 19.06
C PRO A 115 -11.34 23.41 19.38
N TYR A 116 -10.47 24.17 20.04
CA TYR A 116 -9.12 23.73 20.44
C TYR A 116 -9.11 22.52 21.38
N THR A 117 -10.26 22.18 21.96
CA THR A 117 -10.43 20.98 22.79
C THR A 117 -10.55 19.71 21.95
N TRP A 118 -10.88 19.82 20.67
CA TRP A 118 -11.01 18.67 19.78
C TRP A 118 -9.65 18.30 19.20
N GLN A 119 -9.37 17.00 19.19
CA GLN A 119 -8.12 16.45 18.69
C GLN A 119 -8.21 16.12 17.19
N ASP A 120 -7.04 15.95 16.59
CA ASP A 120 -6.82 15.67 15.17
C ASP A 120 -5.71 14.62 15.05
N TRP A 121 -5.35 14.24 13.83
CA TRP A 121 -4.17 13.43 13.53
C TRP A 121 -2.89 14.02 14.14
N GLN A 122 -2.21 13.22 14.95
CA GLN A 122 -1.00 13.60 15.68
C GLN A 122 0.25 13.12 14.94
N GLU A 123 1.27 13.97 14.86
CA GLU A 123 2.64 13.54 14.53
C GLU A 123 3.28 12.86 15.75
N GLU A 124 4.09 11.83 15.51
CA GLU A 124 4.92 11.24 16.54
C GLU A 124 6.09 12.17 16.88
N ARG A 125 5.99 12.88 18.02
CA ARG A 125 6.95 13.90 18.46
C ARG A 125 8.42 13.46 18.60
N TYR A 126 8.70 12.16 18.59
CA TYR A 126 10.02 11.60 18.90
C TYR A 126 10.64 10.80 17.75
N ARG A 127 9.95 10.66 16.62
CA ARG A 127 10.50 9.98 15.45
C ARG A 127 11.02 11.06 14.51
N SER A 128 12.33 11.07 14.24
CA SER A 128 12.93 12.02 13.31
C SER A 128 12.24 11.89 11.96
N ASP A 129 11.95 13.02 11.32
CA ASP A 129 11.35 13.11 9.99
C ASP A 129 12.17 12.30 8.98
N GLU A 130 11.79 11.04 8.77
CA GLU A 130 12.41 10.17 7.77
C GLU A 130 11.99 10.69 6.38
N GLY A 131 12.80 11.58 5.81
CA GLY A 131 12.58 12.11 4.45
C GLY A 131 11.51 13.21 4.34
N GLY A 132 11.15 13.88 5.44
CA GLY A 132 10.18 14.98 5.41
C GLY A 132 8.70 14.57 5.37
N TYR A 133 8.40 13.27 5.42
CA TYR A 133 7.03 12.72 5.47
C TYR A 133 6.78 12.10 6.84
N ALA A 134 6.20 12.87 7.76
CA ALA A 134 5.95 12.42 9.12
C ALA A 134 4.68 11.56 9.22
N ALA A 135 4.77 10.42 9.92
CA ALA A 135 3.62 9.56 10.13
C ALA A 135 2.56 10.20 11.03
N LEU A 136 1.29 10.01 10.64
CA LEU A 136 0.14 10.52 11.36
C LEU A 136 -0.60 9.40 12.10
N PHE A 137 -0.87 9.65 13.39
CA PHE A 137 -1.46 8.71 14.32
C PHE A 137 -2.77 9.25 14.90
N GLU A 138 -3.66 8.33 15.23
CA GLU A 138 -4.88 8.66 15.97
C GLU A 138 -4.49 9.14 17.37
N PRO A 139 -5.16 10.18 17.90
CA PRO A 139 -4.92 10.64 19.25
C PRO A 139 -5.48 9.64 20.27
N ASP A 140 -5.05 9.77 21.52
CA ASP A 140 -5.52 8.93 22.62
C ASP A 140 -7.04 9.09 22.83
N PRO A 141 -7.85 8.03 22.60
CA PRO A 141 -9.31 8.11 22.54
C PRO A 141 -9.95 8.47 23.89
N GLY A 142 -9.23 8.31 25.01
CA GLY A 142 -9.77 8.55 26.35
C GLY A 142 -9.69 9.99 26.84
N LYS A 143 -9.02 10.89 26.10
CA LYS A 143 -8.69 12.23 26.62
C LYS A 143 -9.71 13.30 26.24
N ARG A 144 -10.07 13.39 24.96
CA ARG A 144 -10.93 14.46 24.40
C ARG A 144 -11.62 13.97 23.12
N PRO A 145 -12.72 14.62 22.68
CA PRO A 145 -13.28 14.38 21.36
C PRO A 145 -12.21 14.57 20.27
N ALA A 146 -12.24 13.73 19.25
CA ALA A 146 -11.39 13.86 18.07
C ALA A 146 -12.27 13.92 16.81
N VAL A 147 -11.89 14.75 15.85
CA VAL A 147 -12.37 14.64 14.47
C VAL A 147 -11.20 14.09 13.68
N LEU A 148 -11.42 13.05 12.88
CA LEU A 148 -10.35 12.43 12.10
C LEU A 148 -10.86 12.32 10.68
N THR A 149 -10.22 13.06 9.78
CA THR A 149 -10.60 13.03 8.37
C THR A 149 -9.59 12.25 7.57
N THR A 150 -10.08 11.34 6.74
CA THR A 150 -9.28 10.63 5.74
C THR A 150 -9.85 10.91 4.37
N THR A 151 -9.00 11.02 3.36
CA THR A 151 -9.37 11.06 1.96
C THR A 151 -8.82 9.84 1.27
N THR A 152 -9.62 9.23 0.40
CA THR A 152 -9.18 8.13 -0.45
C THR A 152 -8.99 8.66 -1.85
N VAL A 153 -7.77 8.58 -2.37
CA VAL A 153 -7.49 8.74 -3.80
C VAL A 153 -7.63 7.36 -4.42
N ARG A 154 -8.59 7.21 -5.33
CA ARG A 154 -8.78 6.00 -6.12
C ARG A 154 -8.28 6.23 -7.52
N ILE A 155 -7.34 5.42 -7.96
CA ILE A 155 -6.85 5.43 -9.35
C ILE A 155 -7.27 4.14 -10.06
N PRO A 156 -7.81 4.24 -11.28
CA PRO A 156 -8.08 3.06 -12.10
C PRO A 156 -6.75 2.47 -12.58
N GLY A 157 -6.63 1.14 -12.54
CA GLY A 157 -5.51 0.38 -13.08
C GLY A 157 -5.76 -0.16 -14.49
N TRP A 158 -6.83 0.28 -15.16
CA TRP A 158 -7.12 -0.13 -16.52
C TRP A 158 -5.97 0.28 -17.45
N GLY A 159 -5.32 -0.71 -18.05
CA GLY A 159 -4.19 -0.48 -18.96
C GLY A 159 -2.81 -0.52 -18.29
N TRP A 160 -2.72 -0.87 -17.01
CA TRP A 160 -1.44 -1.19 -16.37
C TRP A 160 -0.79 -2.40 -17.05
N GLY A 161 0.15 -2.13 -17.93
CA GLY A 161 0.93 -3.15 -18.62
C GLY A 161 2.12 -3.66 -17.79
N GLY A 162 2.70 -4.76 -18.25
CA GLY A 162 3.92 -5.32 -17.67
C GLY A 162 3.71 -6.28 -16.52
N LEU A 163 2.46 -6.62 -16.17
CA LEU A 163 2.18 -7.66 -15.19
C LEU A 163 2.64 -9.04 -15.70
N PRO A 164 3.27 -9.86 -14.85
CA PRO A 164 3.69 -11.19 -15.22
C PRO A 164 2.48 -12.09 -15.46
N VAL A 165 2.60 -13.00 -16.43
CA VAL A 165 1.60 -14.06 -16.63
C VAL A 165 1.82 -15.13 -15.55
N PRO A 166 0.87 -15.34 -14.63
CA PRO A 166 1.08 -16.28 -13.54
C PRO A 166 1.20 -17.70 -14.09
N SER A 167 2.20 -18.43 -13.61
CA SER A 167 2.42 -19.81 -14.04
C SER A 167 2.71 -20.78 -12.90
N ALA A 168 2.84 -20.26 -11.67
CA ALA A 168 3.03 -21.05 -10.47
C ALA A 168 2.13 -20.56 -9.33
N TYR A 169 1.63 -21.50 -8.54
CA TYR A 169 0.90 -21.22 -7.28
C TYR A 169 1.71 -21.57 -6.03
N GLU A 170 2.94 -22.06 -6.20
CA GLU A 170 3.86 -22.41 -5.12
C GLU A 170 5.32 -22.41 -5.58
N GLY A 171 6.23 -22.51 -4.61
CA GLY A 171 7.66 -22.63 -4.87
C GLY A 171 8.34 -21.32 -5.30
N PRO A 172 9.60 -21.37 -5.73
CA PRO A 172 10.39 -20.18 -6.05
C PRO A 172 9.79 -19.33 -7.18
N LYS A 173 9.17 -19.99 -8.17
CA LYS A 173 8.60 -19.29 -9.33
C LYS A 173 7.43 -18.36 -8.94
N LEU A 174 6.57 -18.79 -8.01
CA LEU A 174 5.54 -17.92 -7.43
C LEU A 174 6.16 -16.68 -6.79
N VAL A 175 7.27 -16.84 -6.08
CA VAL A 175 7.94 -15.72 -5.40
C VAL A 175 8.47 -14.71 -6.41
N ASP A 176 9.11 -15.19 -7.48
CA ASP A 176 9.66 -14.32 -8.53
C ASP A 176 8.55 -13.58 -9.28
N GLU A 177 7.48 -14.28 -9.69
CA GLU A 177 6.30 -13.69 -10.35
C GLU A 177 5.60 -12.66 -9.43
N ALA A 178 5.44 -12.97 -8.14
CA ALA A 178 4.80 -12.05 -7.19
C ALA A 178 5.65 -10.79 -6.93
N ARG A 179 6.98 -10.92 -6.84
CA ARG A 179 7.88 -9.76 -6.71
C ARG A 179 7.83 -8.86 -7.93
N GLU A 180 7.82 -9.46 -9.13
CA GLU A 180 7.69 -8.72 -10.39
C GLU A 180 6.37 -7.96 -10.45
N ALA A 181 5.24 -8.64 -10.18
CA ALA A 181 3.92 -8.01 -10.14
C ALA A 181 3.88 -6.82 -9.16
N VAL A 182 4.36 -7.01 -7.92
CA VAL A 182 4.39 -5.96 -6.90
C VAL A 182 5.26 -4.77 -7.32
N SER A 183 6.42 -5.03 -7.94
CA SER A 183 7.31 -3.98 -8.43
C SER A 183 6.64 -3.14 -9.54
N VAL A 184 5.97 -3.80 -10.49
CA VAL A 184 5.24 -3.15 -11.58
C VAL A 184 4.09 -2.30 -11.04
N ILE A 185 3.27 -2.85 -10.13
CA ILE A 185 2.19 -2.11 -9.49
C ILE A 185 2.72 -0.91 -8.70
N ALA A 186 3.81 -1.07 -7.94
CA ALA A 186 4.41 0.03 -7.19
C ALA A 186 4.85 1.17 -8.13
N GLY A 187 5.39 0.82 -9.31
CA GLY A 187 5.72 1.78 -10.36
C GLY A 187 4.50 2.56 -10.83
N HIS A 188 3.42 1.87 -11.20
CA HIS A 188 2.18 2.49 -11.66
C HIS A 188 1.51 3.36 -10.58
N ILE A 189 1.42 2.89 -9.34
CA ILE A 189 0.86 3.66 -8.23
C ILE A 189 1.63 4.97 -8.01
N ASN A 190 2.96 4.90 -8.00
CA ASN A 190 3.79 6.10 -7.84
C ASN A 190 3.60 7.08 -9.02
N HIS A 191 3.48 6.55 -10.24
CA HIS A 191 3.27 7.38 -11.43
C HIS A 191 1.90 8.08 -11.44
N ASP A 192 0.83 7.33 -11.18
CA ASP A 192 -0.55 7.78 -11.37
C ASP A 192 -1.11 8.52 -10.14
N ALA A 193 -0.83 8.04 -8.93
CA ALA A 193 -1.34 8.66 -7.69
C ALA A 193 -0.38 9.69 -7.10
N GLY A 194 0.93 9.61 -7.36
CA GLY A 194 1.93 10.51 -6.79
C GLY A 194 1.56 12.00 -6.91
N PRO A 195 1.33 12.51 -8.14
CA PRO A 195 0.96 13.91 -8.35
C PRO A 195 -0.38 14.32 -7.69
N ILE A 196 -1.35 13.41 -7.64
CA ILE A 196 -2.66 13.69 -7.01
C ILE A 196 -2.49 13.84 -5.49
N VAL A 197 -1.73 12.94 -4.88
CA VAL A 197 -1.45 12.97 -3.44
C VAL A 197 -0.65 14.22 -3.08
N ALA A 198 0.33 14.60 -3.91
CA ALA A 198 1.09 15.82 -3.76
C ALA A 198 0.20 17.07 -3.67
N LEU A 199 -0.74 17.21 -4.63
CA LEU A 199 -1.69 18.32 -4.66
C LEU A 199 -2.59 18.36 -3.42
N ILE A 200 -3.07 17.20 -2.95
CA ILE A 200 -3.91 17.11 -1.75
C ILE A 200 -3.15 17.52 -0.49
N LEU A 201 -1.87 17.16 -0.40
CA LEU A 201 -1.01 17.47 0.74
C LEU A 201 -0.34 18.86 0.64
N GLY A 202 -0.63 19.62 -0.42
CA GLY A 202 -0.12 20.97 -0.61
C GLY A 202 1.33 21.05 -1.09
N GLY A 203 1.86 19.99 -1.71
CA GLY A 203 3.11 20.06 -2.46
C GLY A 203 2.90 20.75 -3.81
N ASP A 204 3.89 21.53 -4.25
CA ASP A 204 3.92 22.05 -5.63
C ASP A 204 4.00 20.86 -6.59
N ALA A 205 3.07 20.80 -7.55
CA ALA A 205 3.02 19.78 -8.61
C ALA A 205 3.98 20.09 -9.77
#